data_AF-A0A1B6HW73-F1
#
_entry.id   AF-A0A1B6HW73-F1
#
_cell.length_a   1.000
_cell.length_b   1.000
_cell.length_c   1.000
_cell.angle_alpha   90.00
_cell.angle_beta   90.00
_cell.angle_gamma   90.00
#
_symmetry.space_group_name_H-M   'P 1'
#
loop_
_entity.id
_entity.type
_entity.pdbx_description
1 polymer ?
#
loop_
_entity_poly.entity_id
_entity_poly.type
_entity_poly.pdbx_seq_one_letter_code
_entity_poly.pdbx_strand_id
1 'polypeptide(L)'
;MYAAAESSMPNVPHMNYMKALNADPTSYLNAAVAFGEKNAQPATIQLKGKMQQSQSRRYYLDNYPLTQVCKHQMQQGNSVLYACRNVTLQANLLDQYRFSVNFEKIPAFWKNVTYKAYAAMRFAAYQYVSEDFISPNNPPNQIEFNANFAPDLRSVNLTMAAPLFTAQFKNLRLNRNIRPWVVMHPDYTPLQLADKHFFKGQAFPSCVVDNSLAQTFDNKTYPINLGKCWYTMFHYTPKEDPTSSESSSEDDQDNFSVLVRDASSPVEKEVIIVLGEYNINMQPTSGDSPAKVVVNGQQTPVSKNHMTELYDENGNTLAQMYALPDGEVRFYAPQQDTEIQFDGTAVKINAQNSYRSEVLGLCGTFNTQPVDDFTTP
;
A
#
# COMPACT_ATOMS: atom_id res chain seq x y z
N MET A 1 7.62 -2.64 32.61
CA MET A 1 7.21 -3.38 31.40
C MET A 1 8.31 -3.17 30.37
N TYR A 2 8.81 -4.24 29.79
CA TYR A 2 9.75 -4.21 28.66
C TYR A 2 9.04 -4.80 27.45
N ALA A 3 9.14 -4.12 26.30
CA ALA A 3 8.58 -4.60 25.06
C ALA A 3 9.58 -4.33 23.94
N ALA A 4 9.81 -5.33 23.10
CA ALA A 4 10.58 -5.23 21.86
C ALA A 4 9.75 -5.87 20.75
N ALA A 5 9.69 -5.23 19.60
CA ALA A 5 9.01 -5.75 18.43
C ALA A 5 9.85 -5.45 17.20
N GLU A 6 9.92 -6.43 16.30
CA GLU A 6 10.58 -6.36 15.02
C GLU A 6 9.65 -6.98 13.98
N SER A 7 9.49 -6.32 12.86
CA SER A 7 8.76 -6.85 11.72
C SER A 7 9.60 -6.71 10.47
N SER A 8 9.58 -7.75 9.63
CA SER A 8 10.14 -7.72 8.30
C SER A 8 8.99 -7.84 7.32
N MET A 9 8.69 -6.75 6.61
CA MET A 9 7.70 -6.69 5.54
C MET A 9 8.43 -6.18 4.29
N PRO A 10 8.55 -6.98 3.22
CA PRO A 10 9.31 -6.58 2.05
C PRO A 10 8.53 -5.55 1.22
N ASN A 11 9.24 -4.56 0.68
CA ASN A 11 8.72 -3.71 -0.38
C ASN A 11 8.30 -4.57 -1.58
N VAL A 12 7.13 -4.28 -2.17
CA VAL A 12 6.65 -4.99 -3.36
C VAL A 12 6.42 -4.03 -4.53
N PRO A 13 6.43 -4.50 -5.80
CA PRO A 13 6.08 -3.67 -6.96
C PRO A 13 4.65 -3.11 -6.89
N HIS A 14 4.46 -1.84 -7.27
CA HIS A 14 3.14 -1.16 -7.25
C HIS A 14 2.64 -0.72 -8.62
N MET A 15 3.51 -0.62 -9.63
CA MET A 15 3.16 -0.16 -10.97
C MET A 15 3.07 -1.26 -12.03
N ASN A 16 3.41 -2.51 -11.71
CA ASN A 16 3.34 -3.60 -12.67
C ASN A 16 2.77 -4.89 -12.05
N TYR A 17 1.63 -5.34 -12.56
CA TYR A 17 0.95 -6.54 -12.05
C TYR A 17 1.80 -7.81 -12.15
N MET A 18 2.49 -8.02 -13.27
CA MET A 18 3.29 -9.24 -13.47
C MET A 18 4.50 -9.27 -12.54
N LYS A 19 5.14 -8.11 -12.30
CA LYS A 19 6.23 -8.00 -11.33
C LYS A 19 5.70 -8.21 -9.90
N ALA A 20 4.54 -7.64 -9.56
CA ALA A 20 3.90 -7.83 -8.26
C ALA A 20 3.48 -9.28 -8.01
N LEU A 21 2.89 -9.97 -8.99
CA LEU A 21 2.49 -11.38 -8.87
C LEU A 21 3.70 -12.32 -8.67
N ASN A 22 4.87 -11.93 -9.18
CA ASN A 22 6.11 -12.70 -9.06
C ASN A 22 6.93 -12.33 -7.82
N ALA A 23 6.65 -11.19 -7.17
CA ALA A 23 7.33 -10.80 -5.94
C ALA A 23 7.08 -11.81 -4.81
N ASP A 24 7.97 -11.83 -3.81
CA ASP A 24 7.75 -12.56 -2.57
C ASP A 24 7.27 -11.58 -1.49
N PRO A 25 5.95 -11.52 -1.19
CA PRO A 25 5.41 -10.63 -0.17
C PRO A 25 5.52 -11.23 1.24
N THR A 26 6.29 -12.31 1.44
CA THR A 26 6.37 -12.99 2.73
C THR A 26 6.85 -12.06 3.84
N SER A 27 6.01 -11.89 4.85
CA SER A 27 6.24 -11.03 5.99
C SER A 27 6.45 -11.84 7.26
N TYR A 28 7.35 -11.36 8.11
CA TYR A 28 7.67 -11.94 9.41
C TYR A 28 7.40 -10.92 10.53
N LEU A 29 6.95 -11.42 11.68
CA LEU A 29 6.71 -10.63 12.88
C LEU A 29 7.34 -11.33 14.07
N ASN A 30 8.17 -10.63 14.83
CA ASN A 30 8.71 -11.09 16.09
C ASN A 30 8.43 -10.04 17.16
N ALA A 31 7.79 -10.42 18.26
CA ALA A 31 7.57 -9.52 19.38
C ALA A 31 7.84 -10.24 20.70
N ALA A 32 8.50 -9.55 21.63
CA ALA A 32 8.78 -10.02 22.97
C ALA A 32 8.28 -8.98 23.98
N VAL A 33 7.44 -9.41 24.91
CA VAL A 33 6.91 -8.57 25.98
C VAL A 33 7.21 -9.22 27.32
N ALA A 34 7.74 -8.44 28.26
CA ALA A 34 7.95 -8.84 29.64
C ALA A 34 7.27 -7.84 30.59
N PHE A 35 6.43 -8.33 31.49
CA PHE A 35 5.65 -7.50 32.42
C PHE A 35 5.45 -8.19 33.77
N GLY A 36 5.26 -7.41 34.83
CA GLY A 36 5.21 -7.90 36.20
C GLY A 36 5.85 -6.92 37.18
N GLU A 37 5.79 -7.25 38.47
CA GLU A 37 6.39 -6.45 39.54
C GLU A 37 7.91 -6.53 39.53
N LYS A 38 8.59 -5.44 39.92
CA LYS A 38 10.07 -5.34 39.92
C LYS A 38 10.76 -6.42 40.76
N ASN A 39 10.07 -6.98 41.77
CA ASN A 39 10.63 -7.93 42.73
C ASN A 39 10.20 -9.38 42.46
N ALA A 40 9.38 -9.62 41.44
CA ALA A 40 8.95 -10.96 41.03
C ALA A 40 9.60 -11.33 39.69
N GLN A 41 9.68 -12.63 39.38
CA GLN A 41 10.06 -13.02 38.02
C GLN A 41 8.99 -12.55 37.04
N PRO A 42 9.37 -11.85 35.95
CA PRO A 42 8.40 -11.26 35.04
C PRO A 42 7.65 -12.35 34.26
N ALA A 43 6.39 -12.07 33.95
CA ALA A 43 5.65 -12.80 32.92
C ALA A 43 6.23 -12.43 31.56
N THR A 44 6.42 -13.42 30.69
CA THR A 44 7.02 -13.22 29.36
C THR A 44 6.12 -13.76 28.28
N ILE A 45 6.09 -13.07 27.14
CA ILE A 45 5.38 -13.46 25.92
C ILE A 45 6.35 -13.26 24.76
N GLN A 46 6.48 -14.27 23.91
CA GLN A 46 7.22 -14.21 22.65
C GLN A 46 6.28 -14.64 21.52
N LEU A 47 5.97 -13.71 20.64
CA LEU A 47 5.22 -13.93 19.41
C LEU A 47 6.21 -14.08 18.25
N LYS A 48 6.04 -15.13 17.45
CA LYS A 48 6.67 -15.30 16.14
C LYS A 48 5.58 -15.51 15.11
N GLY A 49 5.66 -14.81 14.00
CA GLY A 49 4.66 -14.82 12.93
C GLY A 49 5.31 -14.90 11.57
N LYS A 50 4.68 -15.67 10.68
CA LYS A 50 4.94 -15.69 9.24
C LYS A 50 3.61 -15.53 8.52
N MET A 51 3.55 -14.59 7.58
CA MET A 51 2.42 -14.38 6.69
C MET A 51 2.94 -14.44 5.26
N GLN A 52 2.28 -15.20 4.40
CA GLN A 52 2.73 -15.40 3.03
C GLN A 52 1.54 -15.55 2.09
N GLN A 53 1.84 -15.46 0.79
CA GLN A 53 0.88 -15.79 -0.24
C GLN A 53 1.01 -17.25 -0.68
N SER A 54 -0.11 -17.93 -0.89
CA SER A 54 -0.16 -19.29 -1.40
C SER A 54 -0.11 -19.35 -2.93
N GLN A 55 0.33 -20.50 -3.44
CA GLN A 55 0.29 -20.77 -4.88
C GLN A 55 -1.15 -20.82 -5.44
N SER A 56 -2.12 -21.28 -4.64
CA SER A 56 -3.53 -21.33 -5.06
C SER A 56 -4.12 -19.93 -5.19
N ARG A 57 -3.72 -18.98 -4.33
CA ARG A 57 -4.08 -17.56 -4.47
C ARG A 57 -3.46 -16.94 -5.73
N ARG A 58 -2.18 -17.21 -6.03
CA ARG A 58 -1.54 -16.77 -7.28
C ARG A 58 -2.31 -17.28 -8.50
N TYR A 59 -2.62 -18.58 -8.53
CA TYR A 59 -3.40 -19.19 -9.61
C TYR A 59 -4.81 -18.58 -9.73
N TYR A 60 -5.50 -18.37 -8.62
CA TYR A 60 -6.82 -17.72 -8.63
C TYR A 60 -6.75 -16.31 -9.24
N LEU A 61 -5.75 -15.51 -8.84
CA LEU A 61 -5.57 -14.16 -9.35
C LEU A 61 -5.20 -14.15 -10.84
N ASP A 62 -4.34 -15.06 -11.27
CA ASP A 62 -3.93 -15.14 -12.68
C ASP A 62 -5.12 -15.41 -13.63
N ASN A 63 -6.14 -16.11 -13.14
CA ASN A 63 -7.38 -16.44 -13.85
C ASN A 63 -8.55 -15.48 -13.53
N TYR A 64 -8.35 -14.47 -12.68
CA TYR A 64 -9.40 -13.54 -12.30
C TYR A 64 -9.80 -12.64 -13.49
N PRO A 65 -11.10 -12.37 -13.74
CA PRO A 65 -11.52 -11.60 -14.93
C PRO A 65 -10.86 -10.23 -15.06
N LEU A 66 -10.68 -9.49 -13.95
CA LEU A 66 -10.02 -8.18 -13.98
C LEU A 66 -8.53 -8.28 -14.35
N THR A 67 -7.89 -9.41 -14.03
CA THR A 67 -6.51 -9.68 -14.44
C THR A 67 -6.40 -9.80 -15.94
N GLN A 68 -7.39 -10.40 -16.62
CA GLN A 68 -7.38 -10.49 -18.08
C GLN A 68 -7.48 -9.10 -18.73
N VAL A 69 -8.28 -8.21 -18.15
CA VAL A 69 -8.34 -6.80 -18.58
C VAL A 69 -6.98 -6.13 -18.40
N CYS A 70 -6.33 -6.29 -17.25
CA CYS A 70 -4.99 -5.74 -17.03
C CYS A 70 -3.96 -6.32 -18.01
N LYS A 71 -3.93 -7.64 -18.21
CA LYS A 71 -3.01 -8.28 -19.16
C LYS A 71 -3.18 -7.71 -20.58
N HIS A 72 -4.42 -7.46 -21.01
CA HIS A 72 -4.69 -6.82 -22.29
C HIS A 72 -4.19 -5.36 -22.35
N GLN A 73 -4.40 -4.59 -21.27
CA GLN A 73 -3.88 -3.22 -21.16
C GLN A 73 -2.34 -3.20 -21.21
N MET A 74 -1.68 -4.13 -20.50
CA MET A 74 -0.23 -4.26 -20.49
C MET A 74 0.35 -4.63 -21.86
N GLN A 75 -0.37 -5.41 -22.69
CA GLN A 75 0.02 -5.68 -24.08
C GLN A 75 0.05 -4.41 -24.95
N GLN A 76 -0.73 -3.39 -24.58
CA GLN A 76 -0.74 -2.07 -25.20
C GLN A 76 0.22 -1.09 -24.51
N GLY A 77 1.06 -1.59 -23.60
CA GLY A 77 2.01 -0.80 -22.82
C GLY A 77 1.38 -0.05 -21.63
N ASN A 78 0.10 -0.28 -21.30
CA ASN A 78 -0.53 0.38 -20.17
C ASN A 78 -0.54 -0.53 -18.92
N SER A 79 0.29 -0.21 -17.93
CA SER A 79 0.52 -1.04 -16.72
C SER A 79 -0.16 -0.53 -15.45
N VAL A 80 -0.66 0.70 -15.43
CA VAL A 80 -1.14 1.38 -14.20
C VAL A 80 -2.55 1.92 -14.28
N LEU A 81 -3.34 1.50 -15.27
CA LEU A 81 -4.78 1.78 -15.30
C LEU A 81 -5.51 1.08 -14.14
N TYR A 82 -6.76 1.47 -13.89
CA TYR A 82 -7.59 0.95 -12.80
C TYR A 82 -7.53 -0.58 -12.63
N ALA A 83 -7.73 -1.34 -13.72
CA ALA A 83 -7.73 -2.80 -13.64
C ALA A 83 -6.39 -3.32 -13.12
N CYS A 84 -5.28 -2.82 -13.69
CA CYS A 84 -3.94 -3.17 -13.25
C CYS A 84 -3.65 -2.74 -11.81
N ARG A 85 -3.92 -1.50 -11.41
CA ARG A 85 -3.71 -1.05 -10.01
C ARG A 85 -4.46 -1.91 -9.01
N ASN A 86 -5.70 -2.29 -9.35
CA ASN A 86 -6.52 -3.16 -8.50
C ASN A 86 -5.89 -4.54 -8.35
N VAL A 87 -5.54 -5.21 -9.46
CA VAL A 87 -4.96 -6.56 -9.38
C VAL A 87 -3.52 -6.57 -8.86
N THR A 88 -2.74 -5.51 -9.05
CA THR A 88 -1.41 -5.32 -8.45
C THR A 88 -1.50 -5.28 -6.93
N LEU A 89 -2.44 -4.52 -6.35
CA LEU A 89 -2.69 -4.55 -4.91
C LEU A 89 -3.13 -5.95 -4.44
N GLN A 90 -4.01 -6.62 -5.19
CA GLN A 90 -4.46 -7.97 -4.84
C GLN A 90 -3.34 -9.01 -4.88
N ALA A 91 -2.33 -8.82 -5.74
CA ALA A 91 -1.22 -9.73 -5.96
C ALA A 91 -0.30 -9.88 -4.74
N ASN A 92 -0.31 -8.92 -3.81
CA ASN A 92 0.52 -8.97 -2.60
C ASN A 92 -0.30 -9.12 -1.31
N LEU A 93 -1.61 -9.38 -1.41
CA LEU A 93 -2.42 -9.77 -0.24
C LEU A 93 -2.05 -11.18 0.22
N LEU A 94 -1.85 -11.32 1.53
CA LEU A 94 -1.40 -12.53 2.20
C LEU A 94 -2.60 -13.38 2.64
N ASP A 95 -2.54 -14.70 2.38
CA ASP A 95 -3.65 -15.64 2.62
C ASP A 95 -3.25 -16.85 3.48
N GLN A 96 -1.99 -16.95 3.89
CA GLN A 96 -1.50 -18.01 4.79
C GLN A 96 -0.73 -17.42 5.95
N TYR A 97 -1.26 -17.58 7.17
CA TYR A 97 -0.64 -17.10 8.39
C TYR A 97 -0.29 -18.24 9.32
N ARG A 98 0.89 -18.14 9.93
CA ARG A 98 1.38 -19.04 10.97
C ARG A 98 1.96 -18.22 12.09
N PHE A 99 1.37 -18.31 13.26
CA PHE A 99 1.81 -17.62 14.46
C PHE A 99 2.08 -18.63 15.57
N SER A 100 3.14 -18.40 16.33
CA SER A 100 3.47 -19.12 17.56
C SER A 100 3.63 -18.11 18.68
N VAL A 101 2.96 -18.36 19.80
CA VAL A 101 3.04 -17.56 21.01
C VAL A 101 3.60 -18.44 22.10
N ASN A 102 4.83 -18.18 22.52
CA ASN A 102 5.44 -18.82 23.68
C ASN A 102 5.25 -17.90 24.88
N PHE A 103 4.90 -18.44 26.03
CA PHE A 103 4.62 -17.63 27.21
C PHE A 103 5.00 -18.32 28.50
N GLU A 104 5.41 -17.54 29.49
CA GLU A 104 5.73 -18.05 30.82
C GLU A 104 5.12 -17.17 31.90
N LYS A 105 4.69 -17.81 33.00
CA LYS A 105 4.24 -17.14 34.23
C LYS A 105 3.12 -16.11 34.02
N ILE A 106 2.27 -16.34 33.02
CA ILE A 106 1.13 -15.47 32.72
C ILE A 106 0.15 -15.44 33.91
N PRO A 107 -0.16 -14.26 34.47
CA PRO A 107 -1.12 -14.13 35.55
C PRO A 107 -2.51 -14.68 35.21
N ALA A 108 -3.23 -15.18 36.21
CA ALA A 108 -4.56 -15.76 36.03
C ALA A 108 -5.56 -14.80 35.36
N PHE A 109 -5.44 -13.49 35.64
CA PHE A 109 -6.21 -12.45 34.98
C PHE A 109 -6.13 -12.54 33.44
N TRP A 110 -4.91 -12.57 32.89
CA TRP A 110 -4.69 -12.62 31.44
C TRP A 110 -5.14 -13.95 30.82
N LYS A 111 -4.97 -15.07 31.54
CA LYS A 111 -5.52 -16.38 31.12
C LYS A 111 -7.04 -16.36 31.01
N ASN A 112 -7.72 -15.70 31.95
CA ASN A 112 -9.18 -15.56 31.92
C ASN A 112 -9.64 -14.63 30.78
N VAL A 113 -8.92 -13.53 30.53
CA VAL A 113 -9.21 -12.62 29.41
C VAL A 113 -9.10 -13.35 28.06
N THR A 114 -8.02 -14.12 27.84
CA THR A 114 -7.86 -14.88 26.60
C THR A 114 -8.92 -15.96 26.44
N TYR A 115 -9.30 -16.65 27.53
CA TYR A 115 -10.40 -17.60 27.51
C TYR A 115 -11.75 -16.95 27.15
N LYS A 116 -12.06 -15.76 27.70
CA LYS A 116 -13.27 -15.01 27.33
C LYS A 116 -13.28 -14.59 25.87
N ALA A 117 -12.13 -14.14 25.34
CA ALA A 117 -11.99 -13.81 23.93
C ALA A 117 -12.26 -15.03 23.04
N TYR A 118 -11.70 -16.19 23.42
CA TYR A 118 -11.98 -17.46 22.75
C TYR A 118 -13.46 -17.84 22.82
N ALA A 119 -14.10 -17.74 23.99
CA ALA A 119 -15.52 -18.05 24.17
C ALA A 119 -16.42 -17.17 23.28
N ALA A 120 -16.10 -15.88 23.14
CA ALA A 120 -16.81 -14.98 22.24
C ALA A 120 -16.65 -15.39 20.76
N MET A 121 -15.43 -15.73 20.33
CA MET A 121 -15.17 -16.25 18.98
C MET A 121 -15.92 -17.56 18.73
N ARG A 122 -15.86 -18.50 19.69
CA ARG A 122 -16.59 -19.77 19.64
C ARG A 122 -18.09 -19.55 19.48
N PHE A 123 -18.66 -18.61 20.24
CA PHE A 123 -20.08 -18.25 20.12
C PHE A 123 -20.41 -17.66 18.74
N ALA A 124 -19.61 -16.72 18.25
CA ALA A 124 -19.83 -16.09 16.95
C ALA A 124 -19.69 -17.08 15.76
N ALA A 125 -18.83 -18.09 15.92
CA ALA A 125 -18.53 -19.09 14.89
C ALA A 125 -19.00 -20.50 15.26
N TYR A 126 -20.06 -20.63 16.07
CA TYR A 126 -20.47 -21.91 16.67
C TYR A 126 -20.78 -23.02 15.64
N GLN A 127 -21.22 -22.65 14.43
CA GLN A 127 -21.51 -23.59 13.34
C GLN A 127 -20.25 -24.09 12.61
N TYR A 128 -19.10 -23.45 12.83
CA TYR A 128 -17.87 -23.68 12.08
C TYR A 128 -16.76 -24.26 12.96
N VAL A 129 -16.97 -24.32 14.28
CA VAL A 129 -15.95 -24.70 15.26
C VAL A 129 -16.06 -26.18 15.67
N SER A 130 -14.91 -26.83 15.76
CA SER A 130 -14.75 -28.14 16.38
C SER A 130 -13.58 -28.09 17.34
N GLU A 131 -13.71 -28.70 18.52
CA GLU A 131 -12.69 -28.69 19.56
C GLU A 131 -12.34 -30.10 20.01
N ASP A 132 -11.05 -30.33 20.26
CA ASP A 132 -10.53 -31.54 20.89
C ASP A 132 -9.87 -31.19 22.22
N PHE A 133 -10.51 -31.64 23.30
CA PHE A 133 -10.03 -31.54 24.68
C PHE A 133 -9.51 -32.89 25.21
N ILE A 134 -9.69 -33.99 24.48
CA ILE A 134 -9.45 -35.35 25.00
C ILE A 134 -7.98 -35.74 24.83
N SER A 135 -7.37 -35.39 23.69
CA SER A 135 -5.96 -35.71 23.44
C SER A 135 -5.18 -34.57 22.79
N PRO A 136 -5.24 -33.33 23.33
CA PRO A 136 -4.38 -32.25 22.86
C PRO A 136 -2.95 -32.52 23.33
N ASN A 137 -2.14 -33.17 22.49
CA ASN A 137 -0.72 -33.35 22.73
C ASN A 137 0.07 -32.05 22.42
N ASN A 138 -0.36 -30.95 23.04
CA ASN A 138 0.13 -29.60 22.78
C ASN A 138 1.10 -29.15 23.89
N PRO A 139 2.13 -28.35 23.59
CA PRO A 139 3.07 -27.86 24.61
C PRO A 139 2.38 -26.95 25.64
N PRO A 140 2.75 -27.03 26.93
CA PRO A 140 2.04 -26.33 28.02
C PRO A 140 2.17 -24.80 28.00
N ASN A 141 3.23 -24.29 27.38
CA ASN A 141 3.62 -22.88 27.39
C ASN A 141 3.63 -22.26 25.97
N GLN A 142 2.85 -22.85 25.06
CA GLN A 142 2.80 -22.43 23.67
C GLN A 142 1.36 -22.43 23.16
N ILE A 143 1.03 -21.44 22.33
CA ILE A 143 -0.15 -21.43 21.49
C ILE A 143 0.31 -21.31 20.04
N GLU A 144 -0.13 -22.21 19.18
CA GLU A 144 0.05 -22.08 17.73
C GLU A 144 -1.27 -21.69 17.08
N PHE A 145 -1.22 -20.73 16.17
CA PHE A 145 -2.36 -20.26 15.41
C PHE A 145 -2.02 -20.28 13.92
N ASN A 146 -2.84 -20.97 13.14
CA ASN A 146 -2.74 -21.04 11.69
C ASN A 146 -4.03 -20.51 11.08
N ALA A 147 -3.92 -19.62 10.09
CA ALA A 147 -5.03 -19.13 9.30
C ALA A 147 -4.75 -19.36 7.82
N ASN A 148 -5.62 -20.07 7.13
CA ASN A 148 -5.53 -20.28 5.68
C ASN A 148 -6.80 -19.76 5.03
N PHE A 149 -6.71 -18.62 4.38
CA PHE A 149 -7.82 -18.03 3.65
C PHE A 149 -8.05 -18.80 2.36
N ALA A 150 -9.30 -18.87 1.91
CA ALA A 150 -9.59 -19.37 0.57
C ALA A 150 -8.93 -18.46 -0.49
N PRO A 151 -8.63 -18.97 -1.70
CA PRO A 151 -7.97 -18.18 -2.75
C PRO A 151 -8.72 -16.89 -3.14
N ASP A 152 -10.03 -16.80 -2.89
CA ASP A 152 -10.85 -15.60 -3.13
C ASP A 152 -10.95 -14.66 -1.92
N LEU A 153 -10.30 -15.01 -0.81
CA LEU A 153 -10.29 -14.31 0.48
C LEU A 153 -11.67 -14.17 1.14
N ARG A 154 -12.67 -14.97 0.73
CA ARG A 154 -14.05 -14.87 1.25
C ARG A 154 -14.30 -15.74 2.47
N SER A 155 -13.44 -16.70 2.73
CA SER A 155 -13.53 -17.60 3.89
C SER A 155 -12.14 -17.92 4.43
N VAL A 156 -12.08 -18.42 5.65
CA VAL A 156 -10.81 -18.79 6.30
C VAL A 156 -10.97 -20.10 7.09
N ASN A 157 -9.94 -20.94 7.02
CA ASN A 157 -9.74 -22.07 7.91
C ASN A 157 -8.78 -21.65 9.01
N LEU A 158 -9.23 -21.68 10.26
CA LEU A 158 -8.40 -21.37 11.43
C LEU A 158 -8.09 -22.66 12.20
N THR A 159 -6.88 -22.76 12.72
CA THR A 159 -6.50 -23.81 13.67
C THR A 159 -5.72 -23.17 14.80
N MET A 160 -6.19 -23.39 16.03
CA MET A 160 -5.54 -22.92 17.25
C MET A 160 -5.19 -24.13 18.10
N ALA A 161 -3.91 -24.43 18.26
CA ALA A 161 -3.42 -25.42 19.20
C ALA A 161 -3.01 -24.71 20.48
N ALA A 162 -3.81 -24.84 21.53
CA ALA A 162 -3.57 -24.27 22.85
C ALA A 162 -3.22 -25.40 23.85
N PRO A 163 -2.63 -25.09 25.02
CA PRO A 163 -2.20 -26.13 25.97
C PRO A 163 -3.28 -27.11 26.40
N LEU A 164 -4.53 -26.66 26.48
CA LEU A 164 -5.65 -27.46 27.02
C LEU A 164 -6.54 -28.08 25.94
N PHE A 165 -6.44 -27.62 24.68
CA PHE A 165 -7.28 -28.08 23.58
C PHE A 165 -6.76 -27.61 22.23
N THR A 166 -7.23 -28.26 21.19
CA THR A 166 -7.10 -27.77 19.81
C THR A 166 -8.47 -27.36 19.28
N ALA A 167 -8.59 -26.14 18.77
CA ALA A 167 -9.79 -25.66 18.09
C ALA A 167 -9.53 -25.51 16.58
N GLN A 168 -10.49 -25.95 15.78
CA GLN A 168 -10.48 -25.78 14.33
C GLN A 168 -11.76 -25.07 13.91
N PHE A 169 -11.63 -24.01 13.12
CA PHE A 169 -12.74 -23.32 12.48
C PHE A 169 -12.64 -23.58 10.99
N LYS A 170 -13.59 -24.35 10.43
CA LYS A 170 -13.54 -24.74 9.01
C LYS A 170 -14.50 -23.86 8.20
N ASN A 171 -13.98 -23.31 7.10
CA ASN A 171 -14.74 -22.52 6.14
C ASN A 171 -15.52 -21.34 6.77
N LEU A 172 -14.89 -20.65 7.72
CA LEU A 172 -15.50 -19.49 8.37
C LEU A 172 -15.65 -18.37 7.35
N ARG A 173 -16.89 -18.03 6.98
CA ARG A 173 -17.17 -16.98 6.00
C ARG A 173 -16.85 -15.61 6.56
N LEU A 174 -16.08 -14.83 5.82
CA LEU A 174 -15.70 -13.47 6.18
C LEU A 174 -16.69 -12.47 5.58
N ASN A 175 -17.33 -11.69 6.46
CA ASN A 175 -18.09 -10.51 6.06
C ASN A 175 -17.17 -9.60 5.22
N ARG A 176 -17.70 -9.08 4.11
CA ARG A 176 -17.00 -8.18 3.20
C ARG A 176 -16.30 -7.02 3.93
N ASN A 177 -16.94 -6.45 4.93
CA ASN A 177 -16.41 -5.30 5.69
C ASN A 177 -15.29 -5.66 6.67
N ILE A 178 -15.14 -6.94 7.02
CA ILE A 178 -14.08 -7.41 7.93
C ILE A 178 -12.79 -7.75 7.16
N ARG A 179 -12.91 -8.17 5.89
CA ARG A 179 -11.77 -8.57 5.04
C ARG A 179 -10.61 -7.58 5.04
N PRO A 180 -10.79 -6.25 4.85
CA PRO A 180 -9.65 -5.32 4.84
C PRO A 180 -8.91 -5.24 6.19
N TRP A 181 -9.52 -5.69 7.28
CA TRP A 181 -8.91 -5.68 8.61
C TRP A 181 -8.10 -6.94 8.94
N VAL A 182 -8.36 -8.05 8.22
CA VAL A 182 -7.77 -9.36 8.54
C VAL A 182 -6.91 -9.93 7.42
N VAL A 183 -7.06 -9.44 6.19
CA VAL A 183 -6.19 -9.77 5.06
C VAL A 183 -5.08 -8.72 4.99
N MET A 184 -3.86 -9.14 5.30
CA MET A 184 -2.70 -8.27 5.44
C MET A 184 -2.02 -8.05 4.08
N HIS A 185 -1.37 -6.90 3.95
CA HIS A 185 -0.49 -6.55 2.84
C HIS A 185 0.84 -6.08 3.43
N PRO A 186 2.00 -6.36 2.81
CA PRO A 186 3.30 -5.90 3.34
C PRO A 186 3.41 -4.37 3.38
N ASP A 187 2.96 -3.67 2.33
CA ASP A 187 3.11 -2.20 2.22
C ASP A 187 1.86 -1.38 2.62
N TYR A 188 0.71 -2.01 2.89
CA TYR A 188 -0.52 -1.29 3.27
C TYR A 188 -1.02 -1.73 4.63
N THR A 189 -1.28 -0.77 5.49
CA THR A 189 -1.89 -1.03 6.80
C THR A 189 -3.35 -1.48 6.65
N PRO A 190 -3.90 -2.21 7.63
CA PRO A 190 -5.32 -2.55 7.65
C PRO A 190 -6.25 -1.34 7.53
N LEU A 191 -5.88 -0.20 8.13
CA LEU A 191 -6.63 1.04 8.03
C LEU A 191 -6.66 1.56 6.58
N GLN A 192 -5.50 1.63 5.91
CA GLN A 192 -5.43 2.05 4.50
C GLN A 192 -6.21 1.11 3.57
N LEU A 193 -6.17 -0.20 3.82
CA LEU A 193 -6.96 -1.17 3.06
C LEU A 193 -8.47 -0.99 3.32
N ALA A 194 -8.85 -0.69 4.56
CA ALA A 194 -10.23 -0.40 4.94
C ALA A 194 -10.73 0.89 4.27
N ASP A 195 -9.95 1.96 4.29
CA ASP A 195 -10.28 3.22 3.64
C ASP A 195 -10.45 3.03 2.13
N LYS A 196 -9.52 2.34 1.48
CA LYS A 196 -9.65 1.97 0.06
C LYS A 196 -10.92 1.16 -0.21
N HIS A 197 -11.30 0.26 0.71
CA HIS A 197 -12.51 -0.54 0.57
C HIS A 197 -13.80 0.27 0.72
N PHE A 198 -13.93 1.04 1.80
CA PHE A 198 -15.15 1.75 2.15
C PHE A 198 -15.38 2.98 1.27
N PHE A 199 -14.32 3.68 0.90
CA PHE A 199 -14.37 4.85 0.02
C PHE A 199 -14.15 4.52 -1.45
N LYS A 200 -14.13 3.22 -1.84
CA LYS A 200 -13.94 2.77 -3.24
C LYS A 200 -12.70 3.39 -3.92
N GLY A 201 -11.61 3.55 -3.15
CA GLY A 201 -10.37 4.17 -3.62
C GLY A 201 -10.33 5.70 -3.61
N GLN A 202 -11.42 6.37 -3.21
CA GLN A 202 -11.49 7.84 -3.15
C GLN A 202 -10.96 8.45 -1.84
N ALA A 203 -10.52 7.62 -0.88
CA ALA A 203 -9.81 8.10 0.30
C ALA A 203 -8.43 8.66 -0.08
N PHE A 204 -7.72 7.97 -0.97
CA PHE A 204 -6.43 8.35 -1.56
C PHE A 204 -6.53 8.18 -3.08
N PRO A 205 -7.26 9.07 -3.74
CA PRO A 205 -7.50 9.00 -5.17
C PRO A 205 -6.19 9.19 -5.92
N SER A 206 -6.13 8.59 -7.11
CA SER A 206 -4.89 8.53 -7.86
C SER A 206 -5.11 8.75 -9.34
N CYS A 207 -4.31 9.64 -9.89
CA CYS A 207 -4.23 9.93 -11.31
C CYS A 207 -3.02 9.23 -11.92
N VAL A 208 -3.14 8.77 -13.16
CA VAL A 208 -2.03 8.16 -13.90
C VAL A 208 -1.90 8.72 -15.30
N VAL A 209 -0.65 8.80 -15.74
CA VAL A 209 -0.27 9.00 -17.14
C VAL A 209 0.55 7.77 -17.52
N ASP A 210 -0.01 6.92 -18.37
CA ASP A 210 0.57 5.66 -18.81
C ASP A 210 1.14 5.81 -20.24
N ASN A 211 1.43 4.71 -20.93
CA ASN A 211 1.95 4.76 -22.29
C ASN A 211 1.05 5.55 -23.26
N SER A 212 -0.21 5.11 -23.40
CA SER A 212 -1.16 5.66 -24.40
C SER A 212 -2.48 6.13 -23.81
N LEU A 213 -2.68 5.92 -22.51
CA LEU A 213 -3.90 6.28 -21.77
C LEU A 213 -3.52 7.05 -20.51
N ALA A 214 -4.36 8.02 -20.16
CA ALA A 214 -4.35 8.64 -18.83
C ALA A 214 -5.63 8.29 -18.08
N GLN A 215 -5.58 8.36 -16.76
CA GLN A 215 -6.76 8.25 -15.91
C GLN A 215 -6.74 9.37 -14.85
N THR A 216 -7.81 10.15 -14.78
CA THR A 216 -7.99 11.25 -13.83
C THR A 216 -8.22 10.74 -12.40
N PHE A 217 -8.19 11.66 -11.42
CA PHE A 217 -8.57 11.35 -10.04
C PHE A 217 -10.03 10.89 -9.89
N ASP A 218 -10.89 11.33 -10.80
CA ASP A 218 -12.31 10.97 -10.85
C ASP A 218 -12.58 9.72 -11.71
N ASN A 219 -11.52 8.95 -11.96
CA ASN A 219 -11.53 7.63 -12.60
C ASN A 219 -11.97 7.65 -14.07
N LYS A 220 -11.82 8.79 -14.75
CA LYS A 220 -12.06 8.94 -16.19
C LYS A 220 -10.82 8.56 -16.98
N THR A 221 -10.93 7.57 -17.85
CA THR A 221 -9.83 7.13 -18.72
C THR A 221 -9.97 7.72 -20.12
N TYR A 222 -8.87 8.19 -20.70
CA TYR A 222 -8.85 8.80 -22.03
C TYR A 222 -7.51 8.63 -22.74
N PRO A 223 -7.48 8.67 -24.09
CA PRO A 223 -6.24 8.55 -24.86
C PRO A 223 -5.37 9.79 -24.76
N ILE A 224 -4.06 9.56 -24.74
CA ILE A 224 -3.04 10.62 -24.69
C ILE A 224 -1.95 10.37 -25.73
N ASN A 225 -1.34 11.46 -26.20
CA ASN A 225 -0.15 11.48 -27.04
C ASN A 225 0.65 12.73 -26.68
N LEU A 226 1.67 12.58 -25.84
CA LEU A 226 2.41 13.71 -25.28
C LEU A 226 3.46 14.23 -26.27
N GLY A 227 4.19 13.36 -26.95
CA GLY A 227 5.36 13.80 -27.71
C GLY A 227 6.40 14.48 -26.80
N LYS A 228 7.16 15.44 -27.34
CA LYS A 228 8.34 16.02 -26.65
C LYS A 228 8.05 17.28 -25.83
N CYS A 229 6.84 17.83 -25.92
CA CYS A 229 6.43 19.00 -25.15
C CYS A 229 6.12 18.58 -23.71
N TRP A 230 6.38 19.47 -22.75
CA TRP A 230 5.95 19.27 -21.37
C TRP A 230 4.46 19.54 -21.25
N TYR A 231 3.73 18.59 -20.66
CA TYR A 231 2.32 18.72 -20.32
C TYR A 231 2.17 18.75 -18.82
N THR A 232 1.30 19.64 -18.33
CA THR A 232 0.94 19.69 -16.92
C THR A 232 0.06 18.49 -16.59
N MET A 233 0.62 17.51 -15.90
CA MET A 233 -0.12 16.37 -15.37
C MET A 233 -0.98 16.80 -14.18
N PHE A 234 -0.34 17.52 -13.26
CA PHE A 234 -0.92 18.03 -12.02
C PHE A 234 -0.36 19.42 -11.77
N HIS A 235 -1.20 20.37 -11.39
CA HIS A 235 -0.78 21.67 -10.88
C HIS A 235 -1.74 22.07 -9.79
N TYR A 236 -1.21 22.41 -8.61
CA TYR A 236 -2.00 22.93 -7.50
C TYR A 236 -2.43 24.36 -7.79
N THR A 237 -3.73 24.61 -7.69
CA THR A 237 -4.33 25.94 -7.85
C THR A 237 -5.31 26.17 -6.70
N PRO A 238 -4.90 26.86 -5.62
CA PRO A 238 -5.78 27.12 -4.49
C PRO A 238 -7.01 27.92 -4.93
N LYS A 239 -8.15 27.69 -4.27
CA LYS A 239 -9.35 28.52 -4.50
C LYS A 239 -9.10 29.94 -4.00
N GLU A 240 -9.48 30.93 -4.80
CA GLU A 240 -9.52 32.31 -4.35
C GLU A 240 -10.43 32.44 -3.12
N ASP A 241 -9.94 33.04 -2.04
CA ASP A 241 -10.77 33.40 -0.91
C ASP A 241 -11.62 34.63 -1.30
N PRO A 242 -12.95 34.51 -1.38
CA PRO A 242 -13.81 35.62 -1.76
C PRO A 242 -13.81 36.78 -0.76
N THR A 243 -13.17 36.63 0.41
CA THR A 243 -13.05 37.65 1.45
C THR A 243 -11.67 38.30 1.53
N SER A 244 -10.67 37.78 0.81
CA SER A 244 -9.34 38.41 0.76
C SER A 244 -9.34 39.57 -0.25
N SER A 245 -9.27 40.80 0.25
CA SER A 245 -9.11 42.01 -0.57
C SER A 245 -7.68 42.22 -1.09
N GLU A 246 -6.77 41.32 -0.77
CA GLU A 246 -5.41 41.32 -1.28
C GLU A 246 -5.31 40.16 -2.26
N SER A 247 -4.79 40.43 -3.46
CA SER A 247 -4.19 39.39 -4.28
C SER A 247 -3.15 38.73 -3.40
N SER A 248 -3.48 37.60 -2.77
CA SER A 248 -2.52 36.81 -2.02
C SER A 248 -1.38 36.57 -2.98
N SER A 249 -0.23 37.22 -2.73
CA SER A 249 1.00 36.82 -3.37
C SER A 249 1.08 35.33 -3.15
N GLU A 250 0.92 34.55 -4.22
CA GLU A 250 1.19 33.12 -4.20
C GLU A 250 2.58 32.99 -3.59
N ASP A 251 2.67 32.57 -2.33
CA ASP A 251 3.96 32.29 -1.75
C ASP A 251 4.54 31.19 -2.65
N ASP A 252 5.62 31.51 -3.39
CA ASP A 252 6.22 30.61 -4.38
C ASP A 252 6.57 29.23 -3.77
N GLN A 253 6.61 29.13 -2.43
CA GLN A 253 6.80 27.90 -1.66
C GLN A 253 5.63 26.90 -1.74
N ASP A 254 4.41 27.33 -2.03
CA ASP A 254 3.25 26.44 -2.19
C ASP A 254 3.09 25.91 -3.63
N ASN A 255 3.95 26.36 -4.56
CA ASN A 255 3.91 25.91 -5.94
C ASN A 255 4.26 24.43 -6.05
N PHE A 256 3.24 23.61 -6.31
CA PHE A 256 3.39 22.18 -6.56
C PHE A 256 2.87 21.82 -7.93
N SER A 257 3.77 21.31 -8.79
CA SER A 257 3.42 20.88 -10.14
C SER A 257 4.11 19.57 -10.50
N VAL A 258 3.43 18.75 -11.28
CA VAL A 258 4.00 17.58 -11.94
C VAL A 258 3.79 17.73 -13.44
N LEU A 259 4.90 17.76 -14.17
CA LEU A 259 4.94 17.83 -15.63
C LEU A 259 5.38 16.48 -16.18
N VAL A 260 4.85 16.09 -17.32
CA VAL A 260 5.16 14.83 -18.00
C VAL A 260 5.30 15.02 -19.50
N ARG A 261 6.18 14.24 -20.11
CA ARG A 261 6.33 14.13 -21.57
C ARG A 261 6.81 12.75 -21.98
N ASP A 262 6.80 12.46 -23.27
CA ASP A 262 7.51 11.30 -23.79
C ASP A 262 9.02 11.57 -23.78
N ALA A 263 9.79 10.59 -23.32
CA ALA A 263 11.24 10.57 -23.38
C ALA A 263 11.70 10.28 -24.82
N SER A 264 12.86 9.64 -25.04
CA SER A 264 13.35 9.33 -26.39
C SER A 264 12.34 8.52 -27.23
N SER A 265 11.64 7.57 -26.59
CA SER A 265 10.56 6.74 -27.15
C SER A 265 9.19 7.18 -26.62
N PRO A 266 8.07 7.00 -27.36
CA PRO A 266 6.72 7.26 -26.85
C PRO A 266 6.32 6.35 -25.67
N VAL A 267 7.02 5.24 -25.46
CA VAL A 267 6.78 4.30 -24.35
C VAL A 267 7.43 4.76 -23.05
N GLU A 268 8.53 5.49 -23.16
CA GLU A 268 9.27 5.99 -22.01
C GLU A 268 8.79 7.41 -21.70
N LYS A 269 8.72 7.77 -20.42
CA LYS A 269 8.31 9.11 -19.97
C LYS A 269 9.45 9.82 -19.26
N GLU A 270 9.43 11.14 -19.27
CA GLU A 270 10.20 11.95 -18.34
C GLU A 270 9.23 12.76 -17.47
N VAL A 271 9.63 13.00 -16.23
CA VAL A 271 8.83 13.71 -15.24
C VAL A 271 9.63 14.86 -14.66
N ILE A 272 9.00 16.03 -14.52
CA ILE A 272 9.50 17.10 -13.68
C ILE A 272 8.51 17.29 -12.55
N ILE A 273 9.00 17.27 -11.32
CA ILE A 273 8.26 17.64 -10.13
C ILE A 273 8.83 18.98 -9.68
N VAL A 274 7.96 19.98 -9.59
CA VAL A 274 8.27 21.32 -9.09
C VAL A 274 7.73 21.42 -7.66
N LEU A 275 8.61 21.67 -6.70
CA LEU A 275 8.29 21.91 -5.29
C LEU A 275 8.90 23.26 -4.91
N GLY A 276 8.10 24.32 -4.98
CA GLY A 276 8.58 25.70 -4.91
C GLY A 276 9.71 25.95 -5.91
N GLU A 277 10.90 26.27 -5.41
CA GLU A 277 12.07 26.53 -6.25
C GLU A 277 12.82 25.26 -6.71
N TYR A 278 12.45 24.08 -6.19
CA TYR A 278 13.14 22.83 -6.48
C TYR A 278 12.54 22.13 -7.70
N ASN A 279 13.42 21.81 -8.67
CA ASN A 279 13.09 21.03 -9.84
C ASN A 279 13.70 19.64 -9.73
N ILE A 280 12.84 18.62 -9.57
CA ILE A 280 13.21 17.21 -9.51
C ILE A 280 12.86 16.56 -10.84
N ASN A 281 13.86 16.24 -11.64
CA ASN A 281 13.70 15.56 -12.92
C ASN A 281 13.93 14.05 -12.74
N MET A 282 12.97 13.24 -13.20
CA MET A 282 13.09 11.79 -13.27
C MET A 282 13.13 11.33 -14.73
N GLN A 283 14.17 10.56 -15.05
CA GLN A 283 14.43 10.04 -16.38
C GLN A 283 14.42 8.50 -16.37
N PRO A 284 13.92 7.88 -17.43
CA PRO A 284 13.83 6.43 -17.53
C PRO A 284 15.25 5.82 -17.60
N THR A 285 15.40 4.63 -17.04
CA THR A 285 16.61 3.82 -17.18
C THR A 285 16.23 2.44 -17.68
N SER A 286 17.19 1.71 -18.27
CA SER A 286 16.91 0.40 -18.83
C SER A 286 16.86 -0.70 -17.76
N GLY A 287 15.95 -1.66 -17.96
CA GLY A 287 15.81 -2.84 -17.09
C GLY A 287 15.16 -2.52 -15.75
N ASP A 288 15.56 -3.24 -14.69
CA ASP A 288 15.07 -3.03 -13.32
C ASP A 288 15.93 -2.03 -12.52
N SER A 289 16.68 -1.18 -13.23
CA SER A 289 17.44 -0.10 -12.60
C SER A 289 16.48 1.01 -12.17
N PRO A 290 16.71 1.67 -11.03
CA PRO A 290 15.93 2.85 -10.66
C PRO A 290 16.01 3.94 -11.72
N ALA A 291 14.93 4.71 -11.88
CA ALA A 291 14.95 5.93 -12.68
C ALA A 291 16.07 6.87 -12.20
N LYS A 292 16.69 7.58 -13.15
CA LYS A 292 17.71 8.57 -12.83
C LYS A 292 17.02 9.82 -12.30
N VAL A 293 17.39 10.25 -11.11
CA VAL A 293 16.86 11.48 -10.48
C VAL A 293 17.92 12.58 -10.49
N VAL A 294 17.51 13.76 -10.93
CA VAL A 294 18.34 14.97 -10.98
C VAL A 294 17.59 16.10 -10.28
N VAL A 295 18.16 16.64 -9.21
CA VAL A 295 17.60 17.75 -8.44
C VAL A 295 18.40 19.01 -8.74
N ASN A 296 17.75 20.05 -9.27
CA ASN A 296 18.39 21.32 -9.65
C ASN A 296 19.67 21.14 -10.50
N GLY A 297 19.67 20.14 -11.40
CA GLY A 297 20.79 19.81 -12.27
C GLY A 297 21.85 18.87 -11.67
N GLN A 298 21.78 18.58 -10.37
CA GLN A 298 22.69 17.64 -9.70
C GLN A 298 22.07 16.24 -9.63
N GLN A 299 22.83 15.21 -10.02
CA GLN A 299 22.36 13.83 -9.92
C GLN A 299 22.25 13.41 -8.45
N THR A 300 21.09 12.88 -8.08
CA THR A 300 20.79 12.40 -6.73
C THR A 300 20.69 10.88 -6.73
N PRO A 301 21.37 10.17 -5.81
CA PRO A 301 21.28 8.72 -5.74
C PRO A 301 19.91 8.26 -5.26
N VAL A 302 19.35 7.24 -5.92
CA VAL A 302 18.15 6.51 -5.49
C VAL A 302 18.51 5.05 -5.28
N SER A 303 18.11 4.50 -4.14
CA SER A 303 18.52 3.18 -3.67
C SER A 303 17.32 2.29 -3.36
N LYS A 304 17.50 0.97 -3.53
CA LYS A 304 16.53 -0.04 -3.11
C LYS A 304 16.61 -0.36 -1.62
N ASN A 305 17.72 0.00 -0.97
CA ASN A 305 18.07 -0.45 0.38
C ASN A 305 17.99 0.66 1.44
N HIS A 306 17.95 1.93 1.02
CA HIS A 306 17.87 3.06 1.93
C HIS A 306 17.06 4.19 1.29
N MET A 307 16.42 4.97 2.15
CA MET A 307 15.70 6.18 1.77
C MET A 307 16.67 7.33 1.58
N THR A 308 16.53 8.05 0.48
CA THR A 308 17.20 9.33 0.24
C THR A 308 16.27 10.45 0.68
N GLU A 309 16.75 11.35 1.53
CA GLU A 309 16.01 12.54 1.94
C GLU A 309 16.59 13.80 1.28
N LEU A 310 15.72 14.68 0.82
CA LEU A 310 16.04 16.03 0.39
C LEU A 310 15.54 17.00 1.47
N TYR A 311 16.31 18.07 1.69
CA TYR A 311 15.97 19.10 2.66
C TYR A 311 15.87 20.46 1.98
N ASP A 312 14.98 21.30 2.50
CA ASP A 312 14.89 22.71 2.12
C ASP A 312 16.02 23.54 2.76
N GLU A 313 16.08 24.83 2.46
CA GLU A 313 17.08 25.75 3.02
C GLU A 313 16.99 25.89 4.56
N ASN A 314 15.83 25.61 5.14
CA ASN A 314 15.58 25.65 6.58
C ASN A 314 15.92 24.32 7.27
N GLY A 315 16.33 23.30 6.51
CA GLY A 315 16.63 21.96 7.01
C GLY A 315 15.41 21.08 7.27
N ASN A 316 14.21 21.48 6.83
CA ASN A 316 13.03 20.61 6.88
C ASN A 316 13.08 19.62 5.72
N THR A 317 12.49 18.43 5.92
CA THR A 317 12.37 17.43 4.84
C THR A 317 11.47 17.97 3.73
N LEU A 318 12.08 18.18 2.55
CA LEU A 318 11.41 18.58 1.32
C LEU A 318 10.77 17.37 0.63
N ALA A 319 11.54 16.29 0.50
CA ALA A 319 11.09 15.07 -0.15
C ALA A 319 11.88 13.84 0.32
N GLN A 320 11.26 12.68 0.17
CA GLN A 320 11.85 11.38 0.46
C GLN A 320 11.70 10.49 -0.78
N MET A 321 12.74 9.76 -1.14
CA MET A 321 12.67 8.85 -2.29
C MET A 321 13.47 7.58 -2.08
N TYR A 322 12.95 6.49 -2.63
CA TYR A 322 13.63 5.21 -2.70
C TYR A 322 13.12 4.41 -3.90
N ALA A 323 13.85 3.36 -4.29
CA ALA A 323 13.45 2.46 -5.35
C ALA A 323 12.85 1.17 -4.79
N LEU A 324 11.83 0.65 -5.47
CA LEU A 324 11.28 -0.66 -5.22
C LEU A 324 12.13 -1.75 -5.92
N PRO A 325 11.92 -3.04 -5.61
CA PRO A 325 12.73 -4.12 -6.16
C PRO A 325 12.81 -4.15 -7.69
N ASP A 326 11.78 -3.65 -8.37
CA ASP A 326 11.64 -3.61 -9.82
C ASP A 326 12.11 -2.31 -10.49
N GLY A 327 12.70 -1.38 -9.73
CA GLY A 327 13.22 -0.11 -10.24
C GLY A 327 12.21 1.04 -10.22
N GLU A 328 10.94 0.79 -9.86
CA GLU A 328 9.97 1.85 -9.61
C GLU A 328 10.48 2.79 -8.52
N VAL A 329 10.54 4.09 -8.80
CA VAL A 329 10.89 5.12 -7.82
C VAL A 329 9.62 5.60 -7.14
N ARG A 330 9.61 5.50 -5.80
CA ARG A 330 8.59 6.11 -4.96
C ARG A 330 9.16 7.40 -4.38
N PHE A 331 8.47 8.49 -4.66
CA PHE A 331 8.79 9.85 -4.22
C PHE A 331 7.66 10.36 -3.36
N TYR A 332 7.97 10.86 -2.18
CA TYR A 332 7.00 11.40 -1.22
C TYR A 332 7.43 12.80 -0.81
N ALA A 333 6.54 13.77 -0.99
CA ALA A 333 6.72 15.14 -0.55
C ALA A 333 5.86 15.37 0.70
N PRO A 334 6.43 15.34 1.92
CA PRO A 334 5.66 15.37 3.15
C PRO A 334 4.93 16.70 3.38
N GLN A 335 5.47 17.83 2.91
CA GLN A 335 4.83 19.14 3.05
C GLN A 335 3.56 19.26 2.19
N GLN A 336 3.61 18.69 0.98
CA GLN A 336 2.48 18.60 0.06
C GLN A 336 1.63 17.33 0.28
N ASP A 337 1.99 16.49 1.26
CA ASP A 337 1.38 15.18 1.55
C ASP A 337 1.03 14.39 0.27
N THR A 338 1.95 14.37 -0.71
CA THR A 338 1.72 13.79 -2.02
C THR A 338 2.76 12.73 -2.35
N GLU A 339 2.30 11.62 -2.92
CA GLU A 339 3.15 10.53 -3.36
C GLU A 339 3.12 10.38 -4.88
N ILE A 340 4.29 10.30 -5.49
CA ILE A 340 4.50 10.09 -6.91
C ILE A 340 5.28 8.79 -7.09
N GLN A 341 4.79 7.94 -7.98
CA GLN A 341 5.43 6.69 -8.35
C GLN A 341 5.75 6.72 -9.84
N PHE A 342 6.98 6.33 -10.19
CA PHE A 342 7.50 6.41 -11.55
C PHE A 342 8.38 5.19 -11.87
N ASP A 343 8.04 4.46 -12.94
CA ASP A 343 8.78 3.26 -13.37
C ASP A 343 9.55 3.44 -14.68
N GLY A 344 9.63 4.67 -15.20
CA GLY A 344 10.21 4.97 -16.51
C GLY A 344 9.22 4.98 -17.66
N THR A 345 8.07 4.30 -17.52
CA THR A 345 7.07 4.14 -18.59
C THR A 345 5.71 4.76 -18.24
N ALA A 346 5.42 4.88 -16.95
CA ALA A 346 4.22 5.49 -16.46
C ALA A 346 4.48 6.31 -15.19
N VAL A 347 3.59 7.25 -14.91
CA VAL A 347 3.59 8.10 -13.73
C VAL A 347 2.25 7.92 -13.00
N LYS A 348 2.30 7.75 -11.68
CA LYS A 348 1.11 7.73 -10.82
C LYS A 348 1.29 8.73 -9.70
N ILE A 349 0.29 9.59 -9.50
CA ILE A 349 0.22 10.50 -8.35
C ILE A 349 -0.93 10.09 -7.45
N ASN A 350 -0.67 9.98 -6.15
CA ASN A 350 -1.68 9.85 -5.10
C ASN A 350 -1.74 11.20 -4.37
N ALA A 351 -2.88 11.89 -4.44
CA ALA A 351 -3.08 13.18 -3.79
C ALA A 351 -4.08 13.06 -2.65
N GLN A 352 -3.93 13.91 -1.63
CA GLN A 352 -4.85 13.97 -0.49
C GLN A 352 -6.15 14.68 -0.85
N ASN A 353 -7.18 14.46 -0.03
CA ASN A 353 -8.47 15.11 -0.21
C ASN A 353 -8.43 16.64 -0.04
N SER A 354 -7.35 17.21 0.53
CA SER A 354 -7.14 18.67 0.60
C SER A 354 -7.06 19.30 -0.79
N TYR A 355 -6.54 18.59 -1.79
CA TYR A 355 -6.40 19.07 -3.16
C TYR A 355 -7.72 19.01 -3.98
N ARG A 356 -8.84 18.65 -3.36
CA ARG A 356 -10.11 18.51 -4.10
C ARG A 356 -10.57 19.84 -4.67
N SER A 357 -10.80 19.85 -5.98
CA SER A 357 -11.18 21.05 -6.74
C SER A 357 -10.12 22.16 -6.71
N GLU A 358 -8.86 21.81 -6.45
CA GLU A 358 -7.72 22.74 -6.40
C GLU A 358 -6.57 22.21 -7.28
N VAL A 359 -6.92 21.49 -8.33
CA VAL A 359 -5.97 20.87 -9.26
C VAL A 359 -6.43 21.10 -10.67
N LEU A 360 -5.46 21.41 -11.54
CA LEU A 360 -5.63 21.47 -12.98
C LEU A 360 -4.58 20.58 -13.69
N GLY A 361 -4.87 20.23 -14.94
CA GLY A 361 -3.97 19.46 -15.80
C GLY A 361 -4.59 18.17 -16.33
N LEU A 362 -3.76 17.25 -16.81
CA LEU A 362 -4.19 15.94 -17.33
C LEU A 362 -4.94 15.10 -16.28
N CYS A 363 -4.77 15.40 -14.99
CA CYS A 363 -5.43 14.69 -13.90
C CYS A 363 -6.89 15.11 -13.64
N GLY A 364 -7.42 16.09 -14.39
CA GLY A 364 -8.80 16.58 -14.24
C GLY A 364 -8.96 17.57 -13.10
N THR A 365 -10.20 17.74 -12.64
CA THR A 365 -10.61 18.76 -11.64
C THR A 365 -10.56 18.24 -10.21
N PHE A 366 -10.48 16.92 -10.04
CA PHE A 366 -10.40 16.23 -8.75
C PHE A 366 -11.57 16.59 -7.80
N ASN A 367 -12.80 16.50 -8.27
CA ASN A 367 -13.99 16.91 -7.51
C ASN A 367 -15.05 15.80 -7.41
N THR A 368 -14.71 14.56 -7.78
CA THR A 368 -15.59 13.38 -7.93
C THR A 368 -16.58 13.43 -9.09
N GLN A 369 -16.46 14.41 -10.01
CA GLN A 369 -17.34 14.61 -11.16
C GLN A 369 -16.58 14.38 -12.47
N PRO A 370 -16.52 13.14 -12.97
CA PRO A 370 -15.78 12.84 -14.20
C PRO A 370 -16.31 13.57 -15.45
N VAL A 371 -17.50 14.17 -15.38
CA VAL A 371 -18.07 14.93 -16.51
C VAL A 371 -17.32 16.22 -16.79
N ASP A 372 -16.73 16.85 -15.76
CA ASP A 372 -16.04 18.14 -15.88
C ASP A 372 -14.52 18.03 -15.93
N ASP A 373 -13.96 16.83 -15.80
CA ASP A 373 -12.51 16.56 -15.91
C ASP A 373 -11.81 17.16 -17.15
N PHE A 374 -12.56 17.49 -18.21
CA PHE A 374 -12.03 18.07 -19.46
C PHE A 374 -12.47 19.52 -19.67
N THR A 375 -12.78 20.25 -18.60
CA THR A 375 -12.88 21.71 -18.66
C THR A 375 -11.51 22.29 -18.99
N THR A 376 -11.46 23.16 -20.00
CA THR A 376 -10.27 23.95 -20.29
C THR A 376 -10.12 25.05 -19.23
N PRO A 377 -8.89 25.53 -18.99
CA PRO A 377 -8.65 26.71 -18.14
C PRO A 377 -9.51 27.92 -18.53
#